data_AF-A0AAD9JGM5-F1
#
_entry.id   AF-A0AAD9JGM5-F1
#
_cell.length_a   1.000
_cell.length_b   1.000
_cell.length_c   1.000
_cell.angle_alpha   90.00
_cell.angle_beta   90.00
_cell.angle_gamma   90.00
#
_symmetry.space_group_name_H-M   'P 1'
#
loop_
_entity.id
_entity.type
_entity.pdbx_description
1 polymer ?
#
loop_
_entity_poly.entity_id
_entity_poly.type
_entity_poly.pdbx_seq_one_letter_code
_entity_poly.pdbx_strand_id
1 'polypeptide(L)'
;MDDTFTVLHEYDVEEFTEHINSIYPHIKFTIKPEKDSKFPFMDLCTHILDDGSMKITIYMKPTHTDQYLNFKSHHPLTHKRSVVRTLTYREQQYFTTAEDRKSQLAHVHNAMRAQSGRLHLHHPVQKDHLARTTTHKDLCWDYHTWQDYQNSLAGLISHITYTYTTSR
;
A
#
# COMPACT_ATOMS: atom_id res chain seq x y z
N MET A 1 -9.07 10.74 -9.06
CA MET A 1 -7.82 9.99 -8.76
C MET A 1 -6.74 11.03 -8.87
N ASP A 2 -6.07 11.35 -7.77
CA ASP A 2 -5.26 12.57 -7.68
C ASP A 2 -3.75 12.26 -7.69
N ASP A 3 -3.40 10.99 -7.43
CA ASP A 3 -2.04 10.44 -7.46
C ASP A 3 -1.92 9.39 -8.56
N THR A 4 -0.85 9.47 -9.35
CA THR A 4 -0.43 8.47 -10.33
C THR A 4 1.07 8.24 -10.24
N PHE A 5 1.57 7.13 -10.79
CA PHE A 5 3.00 6.93 -10.98
C PHE A 5 3.26 6.53 -12.43
N THR A 6 4.45 6.83 -12.92
CA THR A 6 4.86 6.56 -14.29
C THR A 6 6.33 6.21 -14.29
N VAL A 7 6.67 5.22 -15.12
CA VAL A 7 8.05 4.80 -15.36
C VAL A 7 8.52 5.53 -16.61
N LEU A 8 9.56 6.35 -16.48
CA LEU A 8 10.08 7.19 -17.56
C LEU A 8 11.60 7.10 -17.57
N HIS A 9 12.23 7.34 -18.72
CA HIS A 9 13.66 7.62 -18.71
C HIS A 9 13.92 8.99 -18.10
N GLU A 10 15.05 9.14 -17.40
CA GLU A 10 15.43 10.39 -16.70
C GLU A 10 15.40 11.62 -17.62
N TYR A 11 15.79 11.45 -18.89
CA TYR A 11 15.83 12.52 -19.88
C TYR A 11 14.45 12.94 -20.40
N ASP A 12 13.41 12.09 -20.28
CA ASP A 12 12.04 12.40 -20.74
C ASP A 12 11.20 13.13 -19.68
N VAL A 13 11.70 13.20 -18.44
CA VAL A 13 10.93 13.63 -17.28
C VAL A 13 10.47 15.07 -17.38
N GLU A 14 11.38 15.96 -17.77
CA GLU A 14 11.10 17.39 -17.87
C GLU A 14 10.09 17.66 -18.98
N GLU A 15 10.35 17.15 -20.19
CA GLU A 15 9.45 17.28 -21.34
C GLU A 15 8.06 16.72 -21.05
N PHE A 16 7.98 15.52 -20.47
CA PHE A 16 6.70 14.91 -20.10
C PHE A 16 5.95 15.76 -19.05
N THR A 17 6.66 16.23 -18.02
CA THR A 17 6.07 17.05 -16.95
C THR A 17 5.54 18.38 -17.48
N GLU A 18 6.28 19.03 -18.37
CA GLU A 18 5.83 20.26 -19.03
C GLU A 18 4.62 20.01 -19.91
N HIS A 19 4.65 18.94 -20.70
CA HIS A 19 3.55 18.55 -21.57
C HIS A 19 2.25 18.34 -20.80
N ILE A 20 2.25 17.47 -19.76
CA ILE A 20 1.02 17.20 -18.99
C ILE A 20 0.50 18.44 -18.25
N ASN A 21 1.41 19.32 -17.82
CA ASN A 21 1.06 20.58 -17.18
C ASN A 21 0.52 21.64 -18.17
N SER A 22 0.76 21.47 -19.48
CA SER A 22 0.26 22.37 -20.52
C SER A 22 -1.20 22.07 -20.92
N ILE A 23 -1.65 20.82 -20.73
CA ILE A 23 -2.96 20.35 -21.22
C ILE A 23 -4.13 21.11 -20.59
N TYR A 24 -4.07 21.37 -19.27
CA TYR A 24 -5.16 22.03 -18.58
C TYR A 24 -4.65 23.13 -17.64
N PRO A 25 -5.10 24.38 -17.79
CA PRO A 25 -4.53 25.52 -17.06
C PRO A 25 -4.79 25.48 -15.54
N HIS A 26 -5.85 24.79 -15.11
CA HIS A 26 -6.27 24.73 -13.71
C HIS A 26 -5.84 23.46 -12.97
N ILE A 27 -5.13 22.54 -13.63
CA ILE A 27 -4.62 21.31 -13.02
C ILE A 27 -3.12 21.31 -13.24
N LYS A 28 -2.36 21.22 -12.15
CA LYS A 28 -0.91 21.10 -12.21
C LYS A 28 -0.45 19.83 -11.52
N PHE A 29 0.45 19.12 -12.19
CA PHE A 29 1.11 17.93 -11.70
C PHE A 29 2.45 18.33 -11.09
N THR A 30 2.68 17.88 -9.87
CA THR A 30 3.97 17.96 -9.20
C THR A 30 4.63 16.59 -9.23
N ILE A 31 5.87 16.54 -9.67
CA ILE A 31 6.66 15.32 -9.68
C ILE A 31 7.33 15.09 -8.32
N LYS A 32 7.34 13.84 -7.87
CA LYS A 32 8.15 13.37 -6.75
C LYS A 32 9.00 12.20 -7.24
N PRO A 33 10.32 12.39 -7.38
CA PRO A 33 11.21 11.32 -7.80
C PRO A 33 11.30 10.25 -6.71
N GLU A 34 11.63 9.03 -7.13
CA GLU A 34 12.09 8.01 -6.18
C GLU A 34 13.32 8.48 -5.40
N LYS A 35 13.46 7.97 -4.18
CA LYS A 35 14.60 8.28 -3.31
C LYS A 35 15.07 7.02 -2.62
N ASP A 36 16.37 6.73 -2.69
CA ASP A 36 16.96 5.51 -2.12
C ASP A 36 16.29 4.24 -2.68
N SER A 37 16.04 4.21 -3.99
CA SER A 37 15.35 3.12 -4.70
C SER A 37 13.97 2.77 -4.12
N LYS A 38 13.28 3.74 -3.51
CA LYS A 38 11.93 3.58 -2.99
C LYS A 38 11.08 4.81 -3.22
N PHE A 39 9.77 4.61 -3.30
CA PHE A 39 8.81 5.70 -3.34
C PHE A 39 7.48 5.30 -2.70
N PRO A 40 6.82 6.22 -1.97
CA PRO A 40 5.47 6.00 -1.48
C PRO A 40 4.45 6.16 -2.61
N PHE A 41 3.53 5.22 -2.73
CA PHE A 41 2.37 5.32 -3.62
C PHE A 41 1.13 4.77 -2.91
N MET A 42 0.11 5.62 -2.75
CA MET A 42 -1.05 5.35 -1.89
C MET A 42 -0.62 4.93 -0.46
N ASP A 43 -1.12 3.80 0.04
CA ASP A 43 -0.78 3.22 1.35
C ASP A 43 0.43 2.26 1.29
N LEU A 44 1.11 2.19 0.14
CA LEU A 44 2.20 1.27 -0.13
C LEU A 44 3.52 2.02 -0.36
N CYS A 45 4.61 1.33 -0.11
CA CYS A 45 5.96 1.74 -0.41
C CYS A 45 6.52 0.73 -1.41
N THR A 46 6.83 1.20 -2.61
CA THR A 46 7.48 0.40 -3.64
C THR A 46 8.98 0.56 -3.47
N HIS A 47 9.70 -0.55 -3.52
CA HIS A 47 11.15 -0.62 -3.51
C HIS A 47 11.60 -1.24 -4.83
N ILE A 48 12.52 -0.60 -5.53
CA ILE A 48 13.17 -1.13 -6.72
C ILE A 48 14.44 -1.86 -6.25
N LEU A 49 14.54 -3.14 -6.58
CA LEU A 49 15.69 -3.98 -6.24
C LEU A 49 16.78 -3.87 -7.31
N ASP A 50 18.00 -4.32 -6.98
CA ASP A 50 19.16 -4.23 -7.87
C ASP A 50 18.97 -4.99 -9.20
N ASP A 51 18.10 -6.00 -9.21
CA ASP A 51 17.73 -6.77 -10.40
C ASP A 51 16.59 -6.12 -11.22
N GLY A 52 16.15 -4.92 -10.83
CA GLY A 52 15.04 -4.20 -11.45
C GLY A 52 13.65 -4.70 -11.05
N SER A 53 13.55 -5.75 -10.22
CA SER A 53 12.26 -6.20 -9.71
C SER A 53 11.74 -5.28 -8.60
N MET A 54 10.44 -5.34 -8.35
CA MET A 54 9.80 -4.52 -7.32
C MET A 54 9.40 -5.33 -6.10
N LYS A 55 9.69 -4.77 -4.93
CA LYS A 55 9.20 -5.23 -3.64
C LYS A 55 8.23 -4.21 -3.07
N ILE A 56 7.12 -4.68 -2.53
CA ILE A 56 6.07 -3.83 -1.96
C ILE A 56 6.01 -4.04 -0.45
N THR A 57 5.99 -2.94 0.28
CA THR A 57 5.69 -2.90 1.73
C THR A 57 4.60 -1.87 2.01
N ILE A 58 4.13 -1.78 3.25
CA ILE A 58 3.24 -0.68 3.65
C ILE A 58 4.05 0.60 3.84
N TYR A 59 3.51 1.72 3.38
CA TYR A 59 4.04 3.04 3.69
C TYR A 59 3.39 3.59 4.96
N MET A 60 4.23 3.90 5.95
CA MET A 60 3.80 4.57 7.18
C MET A 60 4.24 6.03 7.11
N LYS A 61 3.28 6.96 7.16
CA LYS A 61 3.60 8.39 7.25
C LYS A 61 4.41 8.65 8.53
N PRO A 62 5.33 9.64 8.55
CA PRO A 62 6.08 9.98 9.76
C PRO A 62 5.21 10.34 10.97
N THR A 63 3.98 10.77 10.73
CA THR A 63 2.97 11.09 11.76
C THR A 63 2.13 9.88 12.19
N HIS A 64 2.42 8.68 11.69
CA HIS A 64 1.69 7.47 12.08
C HIS A 64 1.99 7.12 13.53
N THR A 65 0.98 7.18 14.40
CA THR A 65 1.11 6.94 15.84
C THR A 65 0.82 5.50 16.25
N ASP A 66 0.55 4.61 15.28
CA ASP A 66 0.00 3.27 15.51
C ASP A 66 -1.32 3.26 16.29
N GLN A 67 -2.01 4.40 16.41
CA GLN A 67 -3.29 4.49 17.05
C GLN A 67 -4.41 4.20 16.05
N TYR A 68 -5.08 3.06 16.23
CA TYR A 68 -6.20 2.66 15.38
C TYR A 68 -7.51 3.03 16.08
N LEU A 69 -8.09 2.09 16.83
CA LEU A 69 -9.31 2.29 17.58
C LEU A 69 -9.02 2.09 19.06
N ASN A 70 -9.40 3.06 19.89
CA ASN A 70 -9.26 2.92 21.33
C ASN A 70 -10.16 1.77 21.84
N PHE A 71 -9.56 0.67 22.28
CA PHE A 71 -10.32 -0.50 22.75
C PHE A 71 -11.09 -0.26 24.05
N LYS A 72 -10.76 0.79 24.81
CA LYS A 72 -11.49 1.21 26.02
C LYS A 72 -12.70 2.10 25.73
N SER A 73 -12.87 2.55 24.49
CA SER A 73 -14.04 3.33 24.08
C SER A 73 -15.33 2.50 24.13
N HIS A 74 -16.48 3.18 24.14
CA HIS A 74 -17.81 2.56 24.06
C HIS A 74 -18.19 2.08 22.64
N HIS A 75 -17.24 1.93 21.72
CA HIS A 75 -17.53 1.37 20.40
C HIS A 75 -17.96 -0.11 20.50
N PRO A 76 -18.97 -0.55 19.72
CA PRO A 76 -19.37 -1.95 19.67
C PRO A 76 -18.19 -2.88 19.32
N LEU A 77 -18.20 -4.09 19.88
CA LEU A 77 -17.16 -5.09 19.67
C LEU A 77 -16.99 -5.46 18.19
N THR A 78 -18.04 -5.39 17.39
CA THR A 78 -18.02 -5.64 15.94
C THR A 78 -17.05 -4.70 15.22
N HIS A 79 -17.07 -3.40 15.54
CA HIS A 79 -16.17 -2.42 14.94
C HIS A 79 -14.72 -2.65 15.37
N LYS A 80 -14.48 -2.92 16.67
CA LYS A 80 -13.16 -3.26 17.19
C LYS A 80 -12.56 -4.49 16.50
N ARG A 81 -13.37 -5.54 16.30
CA ARG A 81 -12.97 -6.74 15.55
C ARG A 81 -12.72 -6.45 14.07
N SER A 82 -13.53 -5.58 13.46
CA SER A 82 -13.38 -5.19 12.06
C SER A 82 -12.05 -4.49 11.80
N VAL A 83 -11.60 -3.63 12.73
CA VAL A 83 -10.29 -2.95 12.63
C VAL A 83 -9.16 -3.97 12.60
N VAL A 84 -9.17 -4.93 13.54
CA VAL A 84 -8.17 -6.01 13.57
C VAL A 84 -8.19 -6.82 12.27
N ARG A 85 -9.39 -7.24 11.84
CA ARG A 85 -9.55 -8.04 10.61
C ARG A 85 -9.02 -7.30 9.38
N THR A 86 -9.34 -6.01 9.25
CA THR A 86 -8.95 -5.19 8.10
C THR A 86 -7.44 -5.01 8.05
N LEU A 87 -6.81 -4.73 9.19
CA LEU A 87 -5.35 -4.58 9.25
C LEU A 87 -4.65 -5.90 8.95
N THR A 88 -5.04 -7.00 9.59
CA THR A 88 -4.46 -8.32 9.30
C THR A 88 -4.65 -8.74 7.85
N TYR A 89 -5.82 -8.50 7.26
CA TYR A 89 -6.08 -8.78 5.85
C TYR A 89 -5.16 -7.96 4.94
N ARG A 90 -5.03 -6.66 5.23
CA ARG A 90 -4.15 -5.75 4.51
C ARG A 90 -2.70 -6.26 4.48
N GLU A 91 -2.17 -6.63 5.65
CA GLU A 91 -0.82 -7.19 5.76
C GLU A 91 -0.66 -8.49 4.97
N GLN A 92 -1.72 -9.29 4.86
CA GLN A 92 -1.68 -10.54 4.13
C GLN A 92 -1.74 -10.37 2.60
N GLN A 93 -2.25 -9.26 2.08
CA GLN A 93 -2.42 -9.10 0.62
C GLN A 93 -1.26 -8.37 -0.05
N TYR A 94 -0.72 -7.33 0.58
CA TYR A 94 0.14 -6.39 -0.14
C TYR A 94 1.64 -6.72 -0.15
N PHE A 95 2.14 -7.57 0.74
CA PHE A 95 3.58 -7.81 0.86
C PHE A 95 4.09 -8.81 -0.17
N THR A 96 5.14 -8.44 -0.89
CA THR A 96 5.79 -9.33 -1.86
C THR A 96 6.53 -10.48 -1.16
N THR A 97 7.21 -10.21 -0.03
CA THR A 97 8.01 -11.23 0.67
C THR A 97 7.28 -11.80 1.89
N ALA A 98 7.59 -13.05 2.24
CA ALA A 98 7.05 -13.68 3.45
C ALA A 98 7.64 -13.08 4.74
N GLU A 99 8.89 -12.62 4.70
CA GLU A 99 9.58 -12.03 5.84
C GLU A 99 9.00 -10.65 6.20
N ASP A 100 8.83 -9.76 5.20
CA ASP A 100 8.24 -8.44 5.43
C ASP A 100 6.80 -8.58 5.97
N ARG A 101 6.05 -9.55 5.43
CA ARG A 101 4.70 -9.89 5.91
C ARG A 101 4.69 -10.31 7.37
N LYS A 102 5.63 -11.17 7.77
CA LYS A 102 5.74 -11.65 9.16
C LYS A 102 6.12 -10.51 10.10
N SER A 103 7.09 -9.69 9.71
CA SER A 103 7.53 -8.52 10.47
C SER A 103 6.37 -7.54 10.69
N GLN A 104 5.63 -7.25 9.63
CA GLN A 104 4.52 -6.29 9.69
C GLN A 104 3.31 -6.83 10.48
N LEU A 105 2.99 -8.12 10.36
CA LEU A 105 1.97 -8.74 11.22
C LEU A 105 2.35 -8.66 12.71
N ALA A 106 3.63 -8.84 13.03
CA ALA A 106 4.11 -8.67 14.40
C ALA A 106 3.98 -7.21 14.87
N HIS A 107 4.30 -6.24 14.00
CA HIS A 107 4.10 -4.81 14.26
C HIS A 107 2.64 -4.48 14.61
N VAL A 108 1.70 -4.87 13.75
CA VAL A 108 0.26 -4.64 13.98
C VAL A 108 -0.21 -5.31 15.27
N HIS A 109 0.22 -6.54 15.53
CA HIS A 109 -0.14 -7.24 16.76
C HIS A 109 0.38 -6.51 18.01
N ASN A 110 1.61 -6.00 17.98
CA ASN A 110 2.18 -5.23 19.09
C ASN A 110 1.44 -3.91 19.31
N ALA A 111 1.13 -3.18 18.23
CA ALA A 111 0.33 -1.96 18.28
C ALA A 111 -1.06 -2.21 18.91
N MET A 112 -1.72 -3.31 18.55
CA MET A 112 -3.01 -3.70 19.13
C MET A 112 -2.91 -4.02 20.62
N ARG A 113 -1.86 -4.72 21.05
CA ARG A 113 -1.63 -5.04 22.47
C ARG A 113 -1.40 -3.78 23.30
N ALA A 114 -0.63 -2.83 22.80
CA ALA A 114 -0.35 -1.57 23.47
C ALA A 114 -1.65 -0.77 23.72
N GLN A 115 -2.57 -0.76 22.74
CA GLN A 115 -3.85 -0.06 22.85
C GLN A 115 -4.90 -0.80 23.68
N SER A 116 -4.84 -2.13 23.69
CA SER A 116 -5.86 -2.96 24.34
C SER A 116 -5.64 -3.19 25.83
N GLY A 117 -4.51 -2.74 26.40
CA GLY A 117 -4.22 -2.84 27.84
C GLY A 117 -4.59 -4.20 28.44
N ARG A 118 -3.77 -5.24 28.19
CA ARG A 118 -3.95 -6.59 28.76
C ARG A 118 -5.38 -7.14 28.65
N LEU A 119 -6.05 -6.96 27.51
CA LEU A 119 -7.18 -7.83 27.17
C LEU A 119 -6.61 -9.22 26.88
N HIS A 120 -6.85 -10.16 27.81
CA HIS A 120 -6.66 -11.58 27.57
C HIS A 120 -7.60 -12.02 26.44
N LEU A 121 -7.12 -11.97 25.19
CA LEU A 121 -7.77 -12.60 24.05
C LEU A 121 -7.59 -14.13 24.15
N HIS A 122 -8.21 -14.75 25.16
CA HIS A 122 -8.45 -16.19 25.19
C HIS A 122 -9.74 -16.48 24.45
N HIS A 123 -9.73 -16.34 23.13
CA HIS A 123 -10.62 -17.13 22.31
C HIS A 123 -9.84 -17.56 21.07
N PRO A 124 -9.73 -18.88 20.81
CA PRO A 124 -9.21 -19.33 19.53
C PRO A 124 -10.08 -18.71 18.45
N VAL A 125 -9.45 -18.11 17.45
CA VAL A 125 -10.12 -17.80 16.19
C VAL A 125 -10.70 -19.13 15.69
N GLN A 126 -12.00 -19.33 15.91
CA GLN A 126 -12.71 -20.46 15.33
C GLN A 126 -12.54 -20.36 13.82
N LYS A 127 -11.86 -21.35 13.24
CA LYS A 127 -11.55 -21.46 11.82
C LYS A 127 -12.80 -21.71 10.96
N ASP A 128 -14.00 -21.75 11.54
CA ASP A 128 -15.12 -22.45 10.93
C ASP A 128 -16.17 -21.53 10.26
N HIS A 129 -15.82 -20.28 9.90
CA HIS A 129 -16.74 -19.39 9.16
C HIS A 129 -16.12 -18.73 7.92
N LEU A 130 -15.00 -19.23 7.41
CA LEU A 130 -14.45 -18.74 6.13
C LEU A 130 -15.16 -19.30 4.89
N ALA A 131 -16.17 -20.15 5.06
CA ALA A 131 -17.01 -20.62 3.97
C ALA A 131 -18.40 -19.97 4.05
N ARG A 132 -18.59 -18.84 3.38
CA ARG A 132 -19.73 -18.51 2.48
C ARG A 132 -19.99 -17.01 2.35
N THR A 133 -20.10 -16.61 1.07
CA THR A 133 -20.70 -15.40 0.47
C THR A 133 -20.01 -14.07 0.79
N THR A 134 -19.46 -13.34 -0.19
CA THR A 134 -20.15 -12.86 -1.40
C THR A 134 -19.20 -12.73 -2.59
N THR A 135 -19.64 -13.26 -3.73
CA THR A 135 -19.17 -12.95 -5.08
C THR A 135 -19.20 -11.46 -5.35
N HIS A 136 -18.04 -10.83 -5.55
CA HIS A 136 -17.94 -9.59 -6.30
C HIS A 136 -16.72 -9.70 -7.22
N LYS A 137 -16.92 -10.40 -8.33
CA LYS A 137 -15.88 -10.72 -9.31
C LYS A 137 -15.69 -9.64 -10.38
N ASP A 138 -16.43 -8.54 -10.36
CA ASP A 138 -16.53 -7.71 -11.57
C ASP A 138 -15.98 -6.28 -11.47
N LEU A 139 -15.29 -5.87 -10.40
CA LEU A 139 -14.66 -4.54 -10.34
C LEU A 139 -13.38 -4.53 -9.49
N CYS A 140 -12.33 -5.18 -9.95
CA CYS A 140 -10.97 -4.84 -9.55
C CYS A 140 -10.01 -5.43 -10.58
N TRP A 141 -9.05 -4.65 -11.05
CA TRP A 141 -7.98 -5.12 -11.93
C TRP A 141 -7.43 -6.46 -11.42
N ASP A 142 -7.46 -7.49 -12.27
CA ASP A 142 -7.05 -8.83 -11.91
C ASP A 142 -5.58 -8.79 -11.44
N TYR A 143 -5.31 -9.26 -10.21
CA TYR A 143 -3.98 -9.26 -9.59
C TYR A 143 -2.92 -9.91 -10.50
N HIS A 144 -3.33 -10.90 -11.32
CA HIS A 144 -2.45 -11.52 -12.30
C HIS A 144 -2.09 -10.55 -13.44
N THR A 145 -3.06 -9.81 -13.98
CA THR A 145 -2.80 -8.79 -15.01
C THR A 145 -1.92 -7.63 -14.51
N TRP A 146 -2.00 -7.30 -13.21
CA TRP A 146 -1.12 -6.30 -12.61
C TRP A 146 0.30 -6.83 -12.41
N GLN A 147 0.46 -8.05 -11.90
CA GLN A 147 1.77 -8.68 -11.72
C GLN A 147 2.48 -8.92 -13.07
N ASP A 148 1.73 -9.28 -14.12
CA ASP A 148 2.25 -9.47 -15.48
C ASP A 148 2.67 -8.14 -16.12
N TYR A 149 1.95 -7.05 -15.86
CA TYR A 149 2.37 -5.69 -16.25
C TYR A 149 3.68 -5.28 -15.55
N GLN A 150 3.82 -5.56 -14.24
CA GLN A 150 5.06 -5.26 -13.51
C GLN A 150 6.26 -6.10 -14.01
N ASN A 151 6.04 -7.39 -14.31
CA ASN A 151 7.07 -8.28 -14.84
C ASN A 151 7.49 -7.91 -16.28
N SER A 152 6.56 -7.36 -17.07
CA SER A 152 6.82 -6.81 -18.41
C SER A 152 7.76 -5.60 -18.41
N LEU A 153 7.86 -4.86 -17.29
CA LEU A 153 8.72 -3.68 -17.16
C LEU A 153 10.16 -4.03 -16.74
N ALA A 154 10.41 -5.25 -16.25
CA ALA A 154 11.71 -5.71 -15.76
C ALA A 154 12.77 -5.91 -16.88
N GLY A 155 12.41 -5.74 -18.15
CA GLY A 155 13.26 -6.10 -19.30
C GLY A 155 14.26 -5.06 -19.79
N LEU A 156 14.18 -3.78 -19.40
CA LEU A 156 15.01 -2.70 -19.95
C LEU A 156 15.31 -1.63 -18.88
N ILE A 157 16.41 -1.81 -18.15
CA ILE A 157 16.80 -0.90 -17.05
C ILE A 157 17.65 0.26 -17.59
N SER A 158 16.97 1.38 -17.83
CA SER A 158 17.48 2.74 -17.54
C SER A 158 16.31 3.69 -17.23
N HIS A 159 15.21 3.16 -16.68
CA HIS A 159 14.01 3.93 -16.37
C HIS A 159 13.94 4.23 -14.87
N ILE A 160 13.64 5.48 -14.54
CA ILE A 160 13.40 5.96 -13.17
C ILE A 160 11.88 6.05 -12.97
N THR A 161 11.40 5.71 -11.79
CA THR A 161 9.97 5.82 -11.48
C THR A 161 9.63 7.14 -10.81
N TYR A 162 8.57 7.79 -11.29
CA TYR A 162 8.12 9.08 -10.79
C TYR A 162 6.67 9.00 -10.34
N THR A 163 6.36 9.63 -9.22
CA THR A 163 4.97 9.82 -8.79
C THR A 163 4.52 11.24 -9.12
N TYR A 164 3.34 11.37 -9.70
CA TYR A 164 2.69 12.64 -9.98
C TYR A 164 1.51 12.80 -9.04
N THR A 165 1.50 13.91 -8.32
CA THR A 165 0.35 14.34 -7.51
C THR A 165 -0.22 15.59 -8.13
N THR A 166 -1.55 15.67 -8.21
CA THR A 166 -2.25 16.88 -8.62
C THR A 166 -2.24 17.90 -7.48
N SER A 167 -1.76 19.12 -7.72
CA SER A 167 -1.96 20.25 -6.81
C SER A 167 -3.29 20.96 -7.15
N ARG A 168 -4.09 21.22 -6.12
CA ARG A 168 -5.25 22.12 -6.20
C ARG A 168 -4.84 23.55 -5.90
#